data_AF-A0A7K4AIT6-F1
#
_entry.id   AF-A0A7K4AIT6-F1
#
_cell.length_a   1.000
_cell.length_b   1.000
_cell.length_c   1.000
_cell.angle_alpha   90.00
_cell.angle_beta   90.00
_cell.angle_gamma   90.00
#
_symmetry.space_group_name_H-M   'P 1'
#
loop_
_entity.id
_entity.type
_entity.pdbx_description
1 polymer ?
#
loop_
_entity_poly.entity_id
_entity_poly.type
_entity_poly.pdbx_seq_one_letter_code
_entity_poly.pdbx_strand_id
1 'polypeptide(L)'
;MKNNGRGLQLVYRVYSTKSCPKCEQLKAALVKAGIAFENIDMGTPEALTELRINGVFTLSAPVLQEEDNFYTLEDLFSGDNLRDLAGILKG
;
A
#
# COMPACT_ATOMS: atom_id res chain seq x y z
N MET A 1 12.71 -32.79 9.16
CA MET A 1 12.11 -33.03 7.83
C MET A 1 10.73 -32.36 7.86
N LYS A 2 10.51 -31.12 7.42
CA LYS A 2 10.72 -30.53 6.09
C LYS A 2 11.13 -29.05 6.23
N ASN A 3 12.13 -28.66 5.44
CA ASN A 3 12.47 -27.28 5.14
C ASN A 3 11.29 -26.58 4.46
N ASN A 4 10.99 -25.33 4.80
CA ASN A 4 10.82 -24.31 3.77
C ASN A 4 10.92 -22.90 4.35
N GLY A 5 12.12 -22.31 4.27
CA GLY A 5 12.28 -20.87 4.37
C GLY A 5 11.60 -20.22 3.18
N ARG A 6 10.38 -19.72 3.36
CA ARG A 6 9.95 -18.54 2.63
C ARG A 6 10.38 -17.39 3.52
N GLY A 7 11.50 -16.74 3.18
CA GLY A 7 11.76 -15.42 3.72
C GLY A 7 10.49 -14.60 3.52
N LEU A 8 9.99 -13.96 4.58
CA LEU A 8 8.81 -13.10 4.48
C LEU A 8 9.14 -11.96 3.52
N GLN A 9 8.93 -12.17 2.23
CA GLN A 9 8.88 -11.10 1.26
C GLN A 9 7.62 -10.30 1.64
N LEU A 10 7.81 -9.12 2.21
CA LEU A 10 6.71 -8.16 2.36
C LEU A 10 6.34 -7.74 0.94
N VAL A 11 5.26 -8.35 0.42
CA VAL A 11 4.76 -8.04 -0.92
C VAL A 11 3.96 -6.73 -0.96
N TYR A 12 3.61 -6.20 0.21
CA TYR A 12 2.82 -4.98 0.34
C TYR A 12 3.64 -3.81 0.87
N ARG A 13 3.49 -2.65 0.23
CA ARG A 13 3.99 -1.36 0.74
C ARG A 13 2.88 -0.32 0.79
N VAL A 14 2.86 0.48 1.83
CA VAL A 14 1.96 1.62 1.98
C VAL A 14 2.77 2.89 1.95
N TYR A 15 2.64 3.64 0.85
CA TYR A 15 3.18 4.98 0.73
C TYR A 15 2.25 5.95 1.45
N SER A 16 2.75 6.58 2.52
CA SER A 16 1.98 7.47 3.38
C SER A 16 2.71 8.78 3.65
N THR A 17 1.98 9.76 4.18
CA THR A 17 2.55 11.04 4.65
C THR A 17 2.29 11.23 6.13
N LYS A 18 3.00 12.17 6.77
CA LYS A 18 2.75 12.57 8.15
C LYS A 18 1.31 13.08 8.31
N SER A 19 0.61 12.61 9.35
CA SER A 19 -0.79 12.97 9.65
C SER A 19 -1.75 12.78 8.48
N CYS A 20 -1.86 11.53 8.00
CA CYS A 20 -2.76 11.15 6.91
C CYS A 20 -3.85 10.18 7.44
N PRO A 21 -5.09 10.64 7.71
CA PRO A 21 -6.13 9.79 8.29
C PRO A 21 -6.53 8.63 7.37
N LYS A 22 -6.55 8.85 6.05
CA LYS A 22 -6.81 7.79 5.06
C LYS A 22 -5.71 6.74 5.02
N CYS A 23 -4.46 7.15 5.24
CA CYS A 23 -3.34 6.21 5.34
C CYS A 23 -3.50 5.32 6.57
N GLU A 24 -3.86 5.89 7.73
CA GLU A 24 -4.09 5.09 8.94
C GLU A 24 -5.30 4.15 8.79
N GLN A 25 -6.36 4.59 8.10
CA GLN A 25 -7.51 3.73 7.79
C GLN A 25 -7.12 2.52 6.92
N LEU A 26 -6.36 2.75 5.85
CA LEU A 26 -5.85 1.69 4.98
C LEU A 26 -4.96 0.70 5.75
N LYS A 27 -4.00 1.22 6.52
CA LYS A 27 -3.09 0.40 7.35
C LYS A 27 -3.86 -0.46 8.34
N ALA A 28 -4.84 0.11 9.04
CA ALA A 28 -5.68 -0.64 9.97
C ALA A 28 -6.48 -1.76 9.28
N ALA A 29 -6.98 -1.51 8.06
CA ALA A 29 -7.68 -2.53 7.28
C ALA A 29 -6.75 -3.67 6.84
N LEU A 30 -5.52 -3.37 6.40
CA LEU A 30 -4.51 -4.39 6.07
C LEU A 30 -4.16 -5.25 7.29
N VAL A 31 -3.92 -4.64 8.46
CA VAL A 31 -3.67 -5.36 9.72
C VAL A 31 -4.85 -6.25 10.08
N LYS A 32 -6.09 -5.74 9.98
CA LYS A 32 -7.31 -6.52 10.26
C LYS A 32 -7.47 -7.70 9.30
N ALA A 33 -7.01 -7.57 8.06
CA ALA A 33 -6.97 -8.64 7.07
C ALA A 33 -5.79 -9.63 7.26
N GLY A 34 -4.91 -9.41 8.24
CA GLY A 34 -3.73 -10.24 8.48
C GLY A 34 -2.59 -10.02 7.47
N ILE A 35 -2.62 -8.88 6.75
CA ILE A 35 -1.65 -8.53 5.71
C ILE A 35 -0.51 -7.72 6.34
N ALA A 36 0.70 -8.25 6.27
CA ALA A 36 1.91 -7.52 6.65
C ALA A 36 2.34 -6.59 5.50
N PHE A 37 2.73 -5.36 5.83
CA PHE A 37 3.16 -4.36 4.87
C PHE A 37 4.32 -3.51 5.42
N GLU A 38 5.08 -2.92 4.51
CA GLU A 38 6.08 -1.90 4.84
C GLU A 38 5.48 -0.49 4.71
N ASN A 39 5.76 0.41 5.66
CA ASN A 39 5.34 1.79 5.58
C ASN A 39 6.45 2.66 4.96
N ILE A 40 6.18 3.25 3.80
CA ILE A 40 7.09 4.15 3.09
C ILE A 40 6.62 5.60 3.29
N ASP A 41 7.56 6.50 3.61
CA ASP A 41 7.28 7.94 3.60
C ASP A 41 7.28 8.46 2.16
N MET A 42 6.08 8.76 1.64
CA MET A 42 5.85 9.30 0.30
C MET A 42 6.46 10.70 0.12
N GLY A 43 6.80 11.39 1.21
CA GLY A 43 7.51 12.67 1.16
C GLY A 43 8.97 12.57 0.72
N THR A 44 9.55 11.36 0.69
CA THR A 44 10.95 11.17 0.31
C THR A 44 11.16 11.19 -1.21
N PRO A 45 12.30 11.72 -1.70
CA PRO A 45 12.64 11.67 -3.12
C PRO A 45 12.68 10.24 -3.68
N GLU A 46 13.14 9.27 -2.88
CA GLU A 46 13.23 7.87 -3.24
C GLU A 46 11.83 7.28 -3.51
N ALA A 47 10.89 7.49 -2.59
CA ALA A 47 9.52 7.02 -2.75
C ALA A 47 8.83 7.62 -3.99
N LEU A 48 9.00 8.93 -4.19
CA LEU A 48 8.43 9.62 -5.34
C LEU A 48 9.09 9.20 -6.67
N THR A 49 10.37 8.81 -6.65
CA THR A 49 11.06 8.28 -7.83
C THR A 49 10.49 6.90 -8.16
N GLU A 50 10.38 6.03 -7.17
CA GLU A 50 9.82 4.67 -7.33
C GLU A 50 8.41 4.70 -7.92
N LEU A 51 7.53 5.56 -7.39
CA LEU A 51 6.17 5.71 -7.92
C LEU A 51 6.19 6.14 -9.39
N ARG A 52 7.01 7.13 -9.75
CA ARG A 52 7.06 7.67 -11.13
C ARG A 52 7.63 6.68 -12.14
N ILE A 53 8.67 5.92 -11.80
CA ILE A 53 9.23 4.92 -12.71
C ILE A 53 8.24 3.78 -12.97
N ASN A 54 7.35 3.50 -12.01
CA ASN A 54 6.28 2.52 -12.12
C ASN A 54 4.97 3.12 -12.67
N GLY A 55 5.01 4.33 -13.22
CA GLY A 55 3.85 4.96 -13.88
C GLY A 55 2.79 5.56 -12.95
N VAL A 56 3.09 5.66 -11.65
CA VAL A 56 2.21 6.26 -10.64
C VAL A 56 2.56 7.74 -10.45
N PHE A 57 1.73 8.63 -11.01
CA PHE A 57 1.96 10.08 -11.00
C PHE A 57 1.15 10.82 -9.91
N THR A 58 0.59 10.11 -8.94
CA THR A 58 -0.19 10.74 -7.86
C THR A 58 0.70 11.53 -6.90
N LEU A 59 0.17 12.65 -6.43
CA LEU A 59 0.74 13.46 -5.35
C LEU A 59 -0.02 13.27 -4.03
N SER A 60 -1.02 12.40 -4.01
CA SER A 60 -1.91 12.18 -2.86
C SER A 60 -1.69 10.79 -2.27
N ALA A 61 -1.53 10.77 -0.94
CA ALA A 61 -1.49 9.54 -0.16
C ALA A 61 -2.91 9.10 0.26
N PRO A 62 -3.14 7.80 0.53
CA PRO A 62 -2.17 6.71 0.40
C PRO A 62 -2.02 6.19 -1.04
N VAL A 63 -0.89 5.50 -1.28
CA VAL A 63 -0.74 4.54 -2.39
C VAL A 63 -0.43 3.18 -1.78
N LEU A 64 -1.18 2.15 -2.18
CA LEU A 64 -0.89 0.76 -1.85
C LEU A 64 -0.13 0.13 -3.01
N GLN A 65 1.00 -0.49 -2.72
CA GLN A 65 1.69 -1.36 -3.66
C GLN A 65 1.49 -2.82 -3.24
N GLU A 66 1.16 -3.67 -4.21
CA GLU A 66 1.12 -5.13 -4.12
C GLU A 66 2.02 -5.67 -5.24
N GLU A 67 3.23 -6.12 -4.89
CA GLU A 67 4.26 -6.51 -5.87
C GLU A 67 4.51 -5.38 -6.90
N ASP A 68 4.09 -5.58 -8.16
CA ASP A 68 4.21 -4.60 -9.24
C ASP A 68 2.94 -3.77 -9.47
N ASN A 69 1.85 -4.06 -8.73
CA ASN A 69 0.58 -3.36 -8.83
C ASN A 69 0.53 -2.18 -7.87
N PHE A 70 -0.04 -1.06 -8.33
CA PHE A 70 -0.20 0.14 -7.51
C PHE A 70 -1.65 0.60 -7.54
N TYR A 71 -2.19 0.86 -6.35
CA TYR A 71 -3.54 1.34 -6.13
C TYR A 71 -3.48 2.71 -5.47
N THR A 72 -3.99 3.71 -6.17
CA THR A 72 -3.99 5.10 -5.72
C THR A 72 -5.13 5.38 -4.75
N LEU A 73 -5.16 6.59 -4.19
CA LEU A 73 -6.26 7.06 -3.36
C LEU A 73 -7.64 6.83 -4.02
N GLU A 74 -7.77 7.03 -5.33
CA GLU A 74 -9.03 6.90 -6.07
C GLU A 74 -9.46 5.44 -6.26
N ASP A 75 -8.47 4.54 -6.37
CA ASP A 75 -8.69 3.08 -6.46
C ASP A 75 -9.11 2.51 -5.09
N LEU A 76 -8.55 3.05 -4.02
CA LEU A 76 -8.72 2.57 -2.65
C LEU A 76 -9.95 3.15 -1.97
N PHE A 77 -10.36 4.39 -2.30
CA PHE A 77 -11.43 5.10 -1.61
C PHE A 77 -12.59 5.46 -2.54
N SER A 78 -13.77 5.59 -1.95
CA SER A 78 -14.91 6.29 -2.54
C SER A 78 -15.34 7.40 -1.58
N GLY A 79 -14.90 8.62 -1.88
CA GLY A 79 -14.96 9.75 -0.94
C GLY A 79 -14.07 9.48 0.28
N ASP A 80 -14.67 9.42 1.46
CA ASP A 80 -14.00 9.12 2.74
C ASP A 80 -14.08 7.64 3.15
N ASN A 81 -14.76 6.81 2.36
CA ASN A 81 -14.92 5.40 2.66
C ASN A 81 -13.86 4.57 1.95
N LEU A 82 -13.07 3.80 2.72
CA LEU A 82 -12.21 2.75 2.17
C LEU A 82 -13.08 1.67 1.54
N ARG A 83 -12.73 1.28 0.30
CA ARG A 83 -13.35 0.17 -0.42
C ARG A 83 -12.91 -1.17 0.18
N ASP A 84 -13.68 -2.22 -0.10
CA ASP A 84 -13.34 -3.56 0.38
C ASP A 84 -12.04 -4.06 -0.24
N LEU A 85 -11.05 -4.38 0.61
CA LEU A 85 -9.72 -4.79 0.15
C LEU A 85 -9.73 -6.14 -0.55
N ALA A 86 -10.67 -7.05 -0.24
CA ALA A 86 -10.76 -8.34 -0.93
C ALA A 86 -11.25 -8.18 -2.38
N GLY A 87 -11.97 -7.10 -2.69
CA GLY A 87 -12.30 -6.73 -4.07
C GLY A 87 -11.16 -6.09 -4.86
N ILE A 88 -10.13 -5.59 -4.18
CA ILE A 88 -8.99 -4.87 -4.77
C ILE A 88 -7.79 -5.80 -4.93
N LEU A 89 -7.43 -6.49 -3.86
CA LEU A 89 -6.27 -7.37 -3.78
C LEU A 89 -6.66 -8.74 -4.34
N LYS A 90 -6.13 -9.06 -5.53
CA LYS A 90 -6.37 -10.35 -6.19
C LYS A 90 -5.28 -11.34 -5.75
N GLY A 91 -5.46 -11.90 -4.55
CA GLY A 91 -4.77 -13.12 -4.13
C GLY A 91 -5.35 -14.37 -4.79
#